data_AF-A0A7S1GMT6-F1
#
_entry.id   AF-A0A7S1GMT6-F1
#
_cell.length_a   1.000
_cell.length_b   1.000
_cell.length_c   1.000
_cell.angle_alpha   90.00
_cell.angle_beta   90.00
_cell.angle_gamma   90.00
#
_symmetry.space_group_name_H-M   'P 1'
#
loop_
_entity.id
_entity.type
_entity.pdbx_description
1 polymer ?
#
loop_
_entity_poly.entity_id
_entity_poly.type
_entity_poly.pdbx_seq_one_letter_code
_entity_poly.pdbx_strand_id
1 'polypeptide(L)'
;SLLQTPILKHVMGIFGLVDASKANLKKHFQKPGLDGSVALYVGGIAELFKSSRTEERLFLSKRKGFIKLALREGVDICPAYLFGNTSALTIFKYGPLASLSRSLGVALTYFWGKWYLPIPCDDKMLYARGKPMGLPHIPDPTDDDVNKWHEKYCQEVRRLFDTYKEKVPLYKHKKLYID
;
A
#
# COMPACT_ATOMS: atom_id res chain seq x y z
N SER A 1 -10.08 -13.93 -4.47
CA SER A 1 -9.00 -13.40 -3.60
C SER A 1 -7.93 -14.47 -3.48
N LEU A 2 -6.65 -14.11 -3.61
CA LEU A 2 -5.50 -15.04 -3.57
C LEU A 2 -5.47 -15.92 -2.29
N LEU A 3 -6.09 -15.43 -1.20
CA LEU A 3 -6.26 -16.13 0.08
C LEU A 3 -7.40 -17.17 0.10
N GLN A 4 -8.08 -17.41 -1.01
CA GLN A 4 -9.09 -18.47 -1.13
C GLN A 4 -8.49 -19.81 -1.56
N THR A 5 -7.24 -19.81 -2.07
CA THR A 5 -6.54 -21.03 -2.47
C THR A 5 -5.94 -21.72 -1.24
N PRO A 6 -6.26 -22.99 -0.92
CA PRO A 6 -5.96 -23.60 0.38
C PRO A 6 -4.49 -23.54 0.79
N ILE A 7 -3.57 -23.99 -0.06
CA ILE A 7 -2.13 -24.01 0.25
C ILE A 7 -1.58 -22.59 0.44
N LEU A 8 -1.94 -21.69 -0.46
CA LEU A 8 -1.46 -20.31 -0.44
C LEU A 8 -2.00 -19.52 0.74
N LYS A 9 -3.25 -19.79 1.15
CA LYS A 9 -3.86 -19.25 2.37
C LYS A 9 -3.08 -19.67 3.62
N HIS A 10 -2.70 -20.93 3.74
CA HIS A 10 -1.94 -21.42 4.89
C HIS A 10 -0.54 -20.81 4.93
N VAL A 11 0.16 -20.77 3.80
CA VAL A 11 1.49 -20.15 3.70
C VAL A 11 1.43 -18.66 4.07
N MET A 12 0.48 -17.91 3.50
CA MET A 12 0.30 -16.49 3.81
C MET A 12 -0.12 -16.27 5.27
N GLY A 13 -0.97 -17.14 5.82
CA GLY A 13 -1.40 -17.08 7.21
C GLY A 13 -0.25 -17.26 8.21
N ILE A 14 0.75 -18.09 7.89
CA ILE A 14 1.97 -18.23 8.72
C ILE A 14 2.71 -16.90 8.87
N PHE A 15 2.69 -16.07 7.82
CA PHE A 15 3.30 -14.72 7.84
C PHE A 15 2.34 -13.63 8.34
N GLY A 16 1.18 -13.99 8.90
CA GLY A 16 0.19 -13.04 9.43
C GLY A 16 -0.56 -12.25 8.35
N LEU A 17 -0.50 -12.66 7.08
CA LEU A 17 -1.23 -12.01 6.00
C LEU A 17 -2.71 -12.41 6.08
N VAL A 18 -3.57 -11.39 6.06
CA VAL A 18 -5.02 -11.56 6.15
C VAL A 18 -5.71 -10.83 4.99
N ASP A 19 -6.95 -11.23 4.69
CA ASP A 19 -7.71 -10.61 3.61
C ASP A 19 -8.07 -9.16 3.97
N ALA A 20 -7.86 -8.22 3.03
CA ALA A 20 -8.08 -6.80 3.25
C ALA A 20 -9.56 -6.37 3.14
N SER A 21 -10.50 -7.32 3.18
CA SER A 21 -11.93 -6.99 3.19
C SER A 21 -12.33 -6.18 4.42
N LYS A 22 -13.31 -5.29 4.23
CA LYS A 22 -13.90 -4.47 5.28
C LYS A 22 -14.31 -5.28 6.52
N ALA A 23 -14.94 -6.42 6.31
CA ALA A 23 -15.39 -7.29 7.39
C ALA A 23 -14.22 -7.84 8.22
N ASN A 24 -13.11 -8.20 7.57
CA ASN A 24 -11.95 -8.74 8.26
C ASN A 24 -11.14 -7.65 8.99
N LEU A 25 -10.98 -6.48 8.37
CA LEU A 25 -10.38 -5.31 9.02
C LEU A 25 -11.16 -4.92 10.29
N LYS A 26 -12.50 -4.88 10.21
CA LYS A 26 -13.36 -4.61 11.39
C LYS A 26 -13.13 -5.62 12.51
N LYS A 27 -13.01 -6.91 12.20
CA LYS A 27 -12.70 -7.95 13.20
C LYS A 27 -11.34 -7.73 13.86
N HIS A 28 -10.35 -7.25 13.11
CA HIS A 28 -9.02 -6.97 13.68
C HIS A 28 -9.09 -5.74 14.59
N PHE A 29 -9.75 -4.66 14.20
CA PHE A 29 -9.86 -3.45 15.02
C PHE A 29 -10.50 -3.66 16.40
N GLN A 30 -11.28 -4.72 16.58
CA GLN A 30 -11.87 -5.10 17.87
C GLN A 30 -10.90 -5.81 18.82
N LYS A 31 -9.73 -6.25 18.34
CA LYS A 31 -8.73 -6.93 19.16
C LYS A 31 -7.90 -5.91 19.93
N PRO A 32 -7.53 -6.20 21.19
CA PRO A 32 -6.72 -5.29 22.00
C PRO A 32 -5.26 -5.26 21.53
N GLY A 33 -4.59 -4.13 21.77
CA GLY A 33 -3.15 -4.00 21.60
C GLY A 33 -2.66 -4.17 20.15
N LEU A 34 -1.51 -4.84 19.98
CA LEU A 34 -0.90 -5.04 18.67
C LEU A 34 -1.73 -5.92 17.74
N ASP A 35 -2.54 -6.85 18.28
CA ASP A 35 -3.34 -7.77 17.47
C ASP A 35 -4.45 -7.05 16.67
N GLY A 36 -4.82 -5.84 17.10
CA GLY A 36 -5.75 -4.97 16.38
C GLY A 36 -5.10 -4.02 15.38
N SER A 37 -3.77 -3.98 15.34
CA SER A 37 -3.02 -3.17 14.38
C SER A 37 -2.84 -3.92 13.06
N VAL A 38 -3.07 -3.23 11.94
CA VAL A 38 -2.96 -3.82 10.60
C VAL A 38 -2.15 -2.91 9.68
N ALA A 39 -1.30 -3.52 8.86
CA ALA A 39 -0.64 -2.83 7.76
C ALA A 39 -1.46 -3.02 6.48
N LEU A 40 -1.91 -1.92 5.88
CA LEU A 40 -2.72 -1.95 4.66
C LEU A 40 -1.95 -1.38 3.47
N TYR A 41 -1.77 -2.20 2.43
CA TYR A 41 -1.21 -1.74 1.16
C TYR A 41 -2.32 -1.23 0.23
N VAL A 42 -2.52 0.09 0.19
CA VAL A 42 -3.69 0.72 -0.44
C VAL A 42 -3.64 0.69 -1.98
N GLY A 43 -2.46 0.82 -2.58
CA GLY A 43 -2.30 0.86 -4.04
C GLY A 43 -2.65 -0.45 -4.75
N GLY A 44 -2.42 -1.58 -4.07
CA GLY A 44 -2.72 -2.92 -4.57
C GLY A 44 -2.02 -3.24 -5.90
N ILE A 45 -2.60 -4.19 -6.65
CA ILE A 45 -2.07 -4.68 -7.93
C ILE A 45 -2.02 -3.56 -9.00
N ALA A 46 -2.88 -2.55 -8.90
CA ALA A 46 -2.88 -1.44 -9.87
C ALA A 46 -1.57 -0.63 -9.80
N GLU A 47 -1.06 -0.40 -8.60
CA GLU A 47 0.21 0.30 -8.38
C GLU A 47 1.40 -0.50 -8.92
N LEU A 48 1.37 -1.83 -8.75
CA LEU A 48 2.40 -2.74 -9.24
C LEU A 48 2.67 -2.55 -10.75
N PHE A 49 1.63 -2.53 -11.58
CA PHE A 49 1.78 -2.41 -13.04
C PHE A 49 2.12 -0.98 -13.51
N LYS A 50 1.94 0.03 -12.66
CA LYS A 50 2.32 1.43 -12.95
C LYS A 50 3.67 1.83 -12.38
N SER A 51 4.20 1.07 -11.41
CA SER A 51 5.51 1.29 -10.80
C SER A 51 6.61 1.42 -11.85
N SER A 52 7.53 2.36 -11.67
CA SER A 52 8.67 2.53 -12.57
C SER A 52 9.92 2.87 -11.79
N ARG A 53 11.08 2.58 -12.38
CA ARG A 53 12.36 2.94 -11.77
C ARG A 53 12.63 4.44 -11.80
N THR A 54 11.94 5.22 -12.63
CA THR A 54 12.19 6.66 -12.84
C THR A 54 11.16 7.56 -12.14
N GLU A 55 9.91 7.13 -12.04
CA GLU A 55 8.82 7.86 -11.42
C GLU A 55 8.12 7.03 -10.34
N GLU A 56 7.83 7.66 -9.21
CA GLU A 56 7.02 7.07 -8.15
C GLU A 56 5.57 7.48 -8.36
N ARG A 57 4.68 6.49 -8.52
CA ARG A 57 3.24 6.72 -8.69
C ARG A 57 2.48 5.89 -7.67
N LEU A 58 1.74 6.56 -6.80
CA LEU A 58 0.88 5.92 -5.82
C LEU A 58 -0.58 5.98 -6.26
N PHE A 59 -1.31 4.87 -6.14
CA PHE A 59 -2.72 4.78 -6.52
C PHE A 59 -3.62 5.00 -5.31
N LEU A 60 -3.75 6.26 -4.89
CA LEU A 60 -4.48 6.64 -3.66
C LEU A 60 -5.69 7.53 -3.93
N SER A 61 -5.69 8.39 -4.96
CA SER A 61 -6.68 9.47 -5.12
C SER A 61 -8.13 8.95 -5.12
N LYS A 62 -8.35 7.78 -5.72
CA LYS A 62 -9.66 7.11 -5.82
C LYS A 62 -9.91 6.11 -4.68
N ARG A 63 -8.93 5.82 -3.83
CA ARG A 63 -8.96 4.75 -2.83
C ARG A 63 -9.33 5.29 -1.44
N LYS A 64 -10.53 5.84 -1.29
CA LYS A 64 -10.95 6.51 -0.04
C LYS A 64 -11.58 5.57 1.01
N GLY A 65 -11.79 4.30 0.67
CA GLY A 65 -12.51 3.34 1.51
C GLY A 65 -11.86 3.06 2.86
N PHE A 66 -10.52 3.10 2.94
CA PHE A 66 -9.80 2.86 4.21
C PHE A 66 -9.98 4.03 5.19
N ILE A 67 -9.99 5.28 4.70
CA ILE A 67 -10.31 6.46 5.51
C ILE A 67 -11.75 6.38 6.00
N LYS A 68 -12.70 6.06 5.11
CA LYS A 68 -14.11 5.90 5.47
C LYS A 68 -14.29 4.83 6.56
N LEU A 69 -13.57 3.72 6.46
CA LEU A 69 -13.63 2.66 7.47
C LEU A 69 -13.00 3.10 8.79
N ALA A 70 -11.83 3.75 8.76
CA ALA A 70 -11.15 4.23 9.96
C ALA A 70 -12.00 5.25 10.75
N LEU A 71 -12.62 6.22 10.07
CA LEU A 71 -13.55 7.15 10.68
C LEU A 71 -14.74 6.42 11.34
N ARG A 72 -15.34 5.45 10.63
CA ARG A 72 -16.48 4.68 11.12
C ARG A 72 -16.16 3.80 12.32
N GLU A 73 -14.96 3.26 12.41
CA GLU A 73 -14.58 2.34 13.49
C GLU A 73 -13.77 3.06 14.59
N GLY A 74 -13.46 4.35 14.42
CA GLY A 74 -12.72 5.14 15.40
C GLY A 74 -11.25 4.73 15.53
N VAL A 75 -10.67 4.23 14.44
CA VAL A 75 -9.28 3.76 14.39
C VAL A 75 -8.41 4.83 13.76
N ASP A 76 -7.25 5.07 14.36
CA ASP A 76 -6.29 6.02 13.80
C ASP A 76 -5.40 5.38 12.72
N ILE A 77 -4.90 6.20 11.81
CA ILE A 77 -4.05 5.76 10.70
C ILE A 77 -2.67 6.40 10.86
N CYS A 78 -1.64 5.57 10.76
CA CYS A 78 -0.25 6.02 10.59
C CYS A 78 0.13 5.94 9.11
N PRO A 79 0.36 7.06 8.41
CA PRO A 79 0.87 7.05 7.05
C PRO A 79 2.25 6.39 7.01
N ALA A 80 2.53 5.61 5.97
CA ALA A 80 3.84 5.02 5.75
C ALA A 80 4.19 5.04 4.26
N TYR A 81 5.46 5.22 3.97
CA TYR A 81 6.00 5.17 2.61
C TYR A 81 7.25 4.28 2.59
N LEU A 82 7.33 3.40 1.58
CA LEU A 82 8.41 2.44 1.43
C LEU A 82 9.26 2.78 0.19
N PHE A 83 10.44 3.34 0.43
CA PHE A 83 11.42 3.60 -0.61
C PHE A 83 12.15 2.30 -1.01
N GLY A 84 12.52 2.21 -2.29
CA GLY A 84 13.24 1.06 -2.87
C GLY A 84 12.32 -0.04 -3.39
N ASN A 85 11.03 -0.04 -3.01
CA ASN A 85 10.08 -1.09 -3.42
C ASN A 85 9.91 -1.19 -4.95
N THR A 86 9.98 -0.06 -5.66
CA THR A 86 9.84 0.01 -7.12
C THR A 86 11.14 -0.27 -7.89
N SER A 87 12.27 -0.37 -7.18
CA SER A 87 13.59 -0.59 -7.78
C SER A 87 14.21 -1.93 -7.37
N ALA A 88 13.74 -2.56 -6.29
CA ALA A 88 14.19 -3.89 -5.88
C ALA A 88 13.97 -4.94 -6.98
N LEU A 89 12.80 -4.95 -7.62
CA LEU A 89 12.45 -5.87 -8.71
C LEU A 89 11.79 -5.12 -9.85
N THR A 90 12.20 -5.44 -11.08
CA THR A 90 11.58 -5.00 -12.32
C THR A 90 10.48 -5.99 -12.70
N ILE A 91 9.37 -5.48 -13.23
CA ILE A 91 8.18 -6.27 -13.54
C ILE A 91 7.89 -6.21 -15.03
N PHE A 92 7.51 -7.36 -15.61
CA PHE A 92 7.01 -7.42 -16.98
C PHE A 92 5.64 -6.76 -17.06
N LYS A 93 5.53 -5.71 -17.89
CA LYS A 93 4.28 -4.97 -18.07
C LYS A 93 3.62 -5.37 -19.38
N TYR A 94 2.60 -6.23 -19.29
CA TYR A 94 1.76 -6.60 -20.43
C TYR A 94 0.29 -6.30 -20.11
N GLY A 95 -0.35 -5.48 -20.95
CA GLY A 95 -1.68 -4.93 -20.70
C GLY A 95 -2.76 -5.99 -20.41
N PRO A 96 -2.90 -7.03 -21.26
CA PRO A 96 -3.84 -8.12 -21.03
C PRO A 96 -3.60 -8.85 -19.70
N LEU A 97 -2.33 -9.12 -19.38
CA LEU A 97 -1.94 -9.79 -18.16
C LEU A 97 -2.18 -8.93 -16.91
N ALA A 98 -2.00 -7.60 -17.03
CA ALA A 98 -2.36 -6.66 -15.98
C ALA A 98 -3.87 -6.62 -15.72
N SER A 99 -4.68 -6.70 -16.78
CA SER A 99 -6.15 -6.76 -16.65
C SER A 99 -6.61 -8.05 -15.97
N LEU A 100 -6.06 -9.19 -16.42
CA LEU A 100 -6.33 -10.49 -15.83
C LEU A 100 -5.90 -10.55 -14.36
N SER A 101 -4.70 -10.04 -14.04
CA SER A 101 -4.18 -9.96 -12.67
C SER A 101 -5.09 -9.16 -11.75
N ARG A 102 -5.59 -8.00 -12.24
CA ARG A 102 -6.53 -7.17 -11.48
C ARG A 102 -7.86 -7.90 -11.24
N SER A 103 -8.39 -8.58 -12.26
CA SER A 103 -9.66 -9.32 -12.14
C SER A 103 -9.56 -10.50 -11.17
N LEU A 104 -8.41 -11.20 -11.16
CA LEU A 104 -8.19 -12.36 -10.29
C LEU A 104 -7.77 -11.96 -8.85
N GLY A 105 -7.32 -10.72 -8.65
CA GLY A 105 -6.74 -10.30 -7.38
C GLY A 105 -5.40 -10.99 -7.09
N VAL A 106 -4.68 -11.38 -8.15
CA VAL A 106 -3.37 -12.05 -8.11
C VAL A 106 -2.42 -11.32 -9.04
N ALA A 107 -1.20 -11.03 -8.59
CA ALA A 107 -0.15 -10.51 -9.47
C ALA A 107 0.41 -11.64 -10.34
N LEU A 108 -0.18 -11.88 -11.52
CA LEU A 108 0.37 -12.77 -12.52
C LEU A 108 1.35 -11.97 -13.37
N THR A 109 2.62 -11.94 -12.99
CA THR A 109 3.65 -11.30 -13.81
C THR A 109 5.02 -11.87 -13.51
N TYR A 110 5.90 -11.82 -14.51
CA TYR A 110 7.30 -12.17 -14.34
C TYR A 110 8.05 -10.97 -13.76
N PHE A 111 8.83 -11.19 -12.71
CA PHE A 111 9.66 -10.18 -12.06
C PHE A 111 11.12 -10.63 -12.00
N TRP A 112 12.05 -9.69 -12.15
CA TRP A 112 13.48 -9.94 -12.12
C TRP A 112 14.24 -8.79 -11.48
N GLY A 113 15.40 -9.06 -10.92
CA GLY A 113 16.35 -8.07 -10.43
C GLY A 113 17.76 -8.38 -10.92
N LYS A 114 18.63 -8.85 -10.03
CA LYS A 114 20.02 -9.19 -10.36
C LYS A 114 20.11 -10.27 -11.42
N TRP A 115 20.96 -10.05 -12.42
CA TRP A 115 21.26 -11.01 -13.49
C TRP A 115 20.01 -11.57 -14.20
N TYR A 116 18.92 -10.81 -14.26
CA TYR A 116 17.62 -11.24 -14.79
C TYR A 116 16.97 -12.42 -14.04
N LEU A 117 17.46 -12.74 -12.85
CA LEU A 117 16.88 -13.73 -11.95
C LEU A 117 15.85 -13.08 -11.01
N PRO A 118 14.96 -13.86 -10.37
CA PRO A 118 14.03 -13.36 -9.34
C PRO A 118 14.73 -13.04 -8.01
N ILE A 119 15.87 -12.35 -8.08
CA ILE A 119 16.71 -11.93 -6.95
C ILE A 119 16.68 -10.41 -6.90
N PRO A 120 16.28 -9.78 -5.78
CA PRO A 120 16.23 -8.31 -5.67
C PRO A 120 17.57 -7.63 -5.93
N CYS A 121 17.53 -6.44 -6.54
CA CYS A 121 18.68 -5.53 -6.66
C CYS A 121 19.11 -5.01 -5.27
N ASP A 122 20.39 -4.65 -5.11
CA ASP A 122 20.97 -4.10 -3.86
C ASP A 122 20.58 -2.62 -3.60
N ASP A 123 19.37 -2.25 -3.99
CA ASP A 123 18.89 -0.89 -3.84
C ASP A 123 18.54 -0.63 -2.38
N LYS A 124 18.92 0.56 -1.89
CA LYS A 124 18.63 0.95 -0.51
C LYS A 124 17.12 1.02 -0.28
N MET A 125 16.63 0.17 0.62
CA MET A 125 15.28 0.25 1.14
C MET A 125 15.22 1.16 2.37
N LEU A 126 14.17 1.98 2.44
CA LEU A 126 13.90 2.82 3.60
C LEU A 126 12.41 2.83 3.88
N TYR A 127 12.03 2.44 5.10
CA TYR A 127 10.67 2.53 5.59
C TYR A 127 10.48 3.82 6.38
N ALA A 128 9.70 4.75 5.85
CA ALA A 128 9.37 6.01 6.50
C ALA A 128 7.95 5.94 7.07
N ARG A 129 7.82 6.12 8.39
CA ARG A 129 6.54 6.11 9.10
C ARG A 129 6.21 7.51 9.62
N GLY A 130 4.97 7.93 9.41
CA GLY A 130 4.39 9.15 9.94
C GLY A 130 3.90 9.00 11.38
N LYS A 131 3.42 10.12 11.92
CA LYS A 131 2.70 10.13 13.20
C LYS A 131 1.24 9.66 12.96
N PRO A 132 0.55 9.17 14.01
CA PRO A 132 -0.89 8.96 13.96
C PRO A 132 -1.60 10.27 13.54
N MET A 133 -2.62 10.18 12.68
CA MET A 133 -3.28 11.35 12.10
C MET A 133 -4.30 12.02 13.02
N GLY A 134 -4.71 11.34 14.09
CA GLY A 134 -5.72 11.79 15.04
C GLY A 134 -7.12 11.78 14.45
N LEU A 135 -7.49 10.71 13.73
CA LEU A 135 -8.83 10.61 13.13
C LEU A 135 -9.93 10.58 14.22
N PRO A 136 -11.01 11.37 14.07
CA PRO A 136 -12.17 11.26 14.94
C PRO A 136 -13.00 10.03 14.59
N HIS A 137 -13.76 9.54 15.56
CA HIS A 137 -14.81 8.56 15.31
C HIS A 137 -16.07 9.27 14.77
N ILE A 138 -16.49 8.91 13.55
CA ILE A 138 -17.71 9.42 12.90
C ILE A 138 -18.49 8.20 12.41
N PRO A 139 -19.59 7.80 13.09
CA PRO A 139 -20.34 6.59 12.74
C PRO A 139 -20.87 6.56 11.30
N ASP A 140 -21.27 7.73 10.78
CA ASP A 140 -21.65 7.89 9.38
C ASP A 140 -20.94 9.11 8.76
N PRO A 141 -19.70 8.95 8.28
CA PRO A 141 -18.93 10.03 7.71
C PRO A 141 -19.48 10.40 6.33
N THR A 142 -19.66 11.69 6.12
CA THR A 142 -20.02 12.24 4.82
C THR A 142 -18.87 12.08 3.83
N ASP A 143 -19.15 12.22 2.54
CA ASP A 143 -18.08 12.19 1.55
C ASP A 143 -17.09 13.35 1.72
N ASP A 144 -17.54 14.49 2.25
CA ASP A 144 -16.69 15.63 2.58
C ASP A 144 -15.74 15.33 3.75
N ASP A 145 -16.23 14.66 4.79
CA ASP A 145 -15.37 14.18 5.89
C ASP A 145 -14.28 13.25 5.36
N VAL A 146 -14.69 12.28 4.53
CA VAL A 146 -13.77 11.31 3.93
C VAL A 146 -12.75 12.03 3.05
N ASN A 147 -13.18 13.00 2.22
CA ASN A 147 -12.31 13.76 1.33
C ASN A 147 -11.28 14.57 2.11
N LYS A 148 -11.71 15.28 3.15
CA LYS A 148 -10.85 16.08 4.04
C LYS A 148 -9.74 15.24 4.66
N TRP A 149 -10.10 14.11 5.26
CA TRP A 149 -9.12 13.23 5.92
C TRP A 149 -8.24 12.48 4.93
N HIS A 150 -8.79 12.12 3.77
CA HIS A 150 -8.01 11.51 2.70
C HIS A 150 -6.99 12.49 2.11
N GLU A 151 -7.36 13.75 1.92
CA GLU A 151 -6.43 14.78 1.47
C GLU A 151 -5.29 14.96 2.48
N LYS A 152 -5.60 15.06 3.78
CA LYS A 152 -4.60 15.11 4.85
C LYS A 152 -3.67 13.89 4.81
N TYR A 153 -4.19 12.69 4.58
CA TYR A 153 -3.38 11.49 4.41
C TYR A 153 -2.42 11.60 3.22
N CYS A 154 -2.92 12.03 2.05
CA CYS A 154 -2.08 12.21 0.86
C CYS A 154 -0.99 13.27 1.09
N GLN A 155 -1.30 14.36 1.78
CA GLN A 155 -0.33 15.39 2.14
C GLN A 155 0.76 14.84 3.06
N GLU A 156 0.40 14.04 4.08
CA GLU A 156 1.39 13.39 4.95
C GLU A 156 2.28 12.40 4.20
N VAL A 157 1.72 11.62 3.27
CA VAL A 157 2.51 10.71 2.42
C VAL A 157 3.50 11.50 1.55
N ARG A 158 3.09 12.62 0.96
CA ARG A 158 4.01 13.51 0.22
C ARG A 158 5.08 14.09 1.13
N ARG A 159 4.70 14.54 2.33
CA ARG A 159 5.66 15.07 3.32
C ARG A 159 6.70 14.02 3.68
N LEU A 160 6.30 12.76 3.92
CA LEU A 160 7.22 11.66 4.18
C LEU A 160 8.15 11.42 2.97
N PHE A 161 7.60 11.42 1.76
CA PHE A 161 8.40 11.28 0.55
C PHE A 161 9.48 12.38 0.48
N ASP A 162 9.09 13.66 0.55
CA ASP A 162 10.00 14.78 0.40
C ASP A 162 11.03 14.87 1.53
N THR A 163 10.66 14.50 2.75
CA THR A 163 11.56 14.51 3.91
C THR A 163 12.68 13.46 3.78
N TYR A 164 12.39 12.30 3.20
CA TYR A 164 13.29 11.14 3.24
C TYR A 164 13.89 10.77 1.87
N LYS A 165 13.41 11.31 0.75
CA LYS A 165 13.92 10.99 -0.60
C LYS A 165 15.42 11.22 -0.76
N GLU A 166 15.97 12.25 -0.13
CA GLU A 166 17.41 12.56 -0.18
C GLU A 166 18.28 11.48 0.49
N LYS A 167 17.71 10.71 1.43
CA LYS A 167 18.42 9.63 2.13
C LYS A 167 18.55 8.37 1.29
N VAL A 168 17.88 8.29 0.14
CA VAL A 168 17.88 7.15 -0.76
C VAL A 168 18.47 7.59 -2.10
N PRO A 169 19.69 7.12 -2.47
CA PRO A 169 20.40 7.64 -3.64
C PRO A 169 19.60 7.68 -4.94
N LEU A 170 18.77 6.67 -5.20
CA LEU A 170 17.95 6.56 -6.42
C LEU A 170 16.73 7.50 -6.44
N TYR A 171 16.41 8.16 -5.32
CA TYR A 171 15.17 8.94 -5.17
C TYR A 171 15.38 10.45 -5.18
N LYS A 172 16.63 10.93 -5.15
CA LYS A 172 16.95 12.38 -5.10
C LYS A 172 16.27 13.21 -6.19
N HIS A 173 16.21 12.68 -7.41
CA HIS A 173 15.63 13.36 -8.57
C HIS A 173 14.20 12.89 -8.88
N LYS A 174 13.68 11.92 -8.14
CA LYS A 174 12.35 11.37 -8.39
C LYS A 174 11.27 12.33 -7.91
N LYS A 175 10.16 12.34 -8.65
CA LYS A 175 8.92 12.98 -8.24
C LYS A 175 7.90 11.91 -7.85
N LEU A 176 7.10 12.25 -6.84
CA LEU A 176 5.97 11.44 -6.41
C LEU A 176 4.68 11.99 -7.03
N TYR A 177 3.99 11.13 -7.77
CA TYR A 177 2.64 11.37 -8.28
C TYR A 177 1.65 10.55 -7.45
N ILE A 178 0.54 11.18 -7.05
CA ILE A 178 -0.55 10.49 -6.36
C ILE A 178 -1.75 10.52 -7.29
N ASP A 179 -2.02 9.36 -7.92
CA ASP A 179 -3.07 9.10 -8.90
C ASP A 179 -4.27 8.39 -8.28
#